data_AF-A0A2N2SKB4-F1
#
_entry.id   AF-A0A2N2SKB4-F1
#
_cell.length_a   1.000
_cell.length_b   1.000
_cell.length_c   1.000
_cell.angle_alpha   90.00
_cell.angle_beta   90.00
_cell.angle_gamma   90.00
#
_symmetry.space_group_name_H-M   'P 1'
#
loop_
_entity.id
_entity.type
_entity.pdbx_description
1 polymer ?
#
loop_
_entity_poly.entity_id
_entity_poly.type
_entity_poly.pdbx_seq_one_letter_code
_entity_poly.pdbx_strand_id
1 'polypeptide(L)'
;RDDLPELAAQVLLHLVEANDVPLRRFSTAALNHLRTHSWTGGYGELRAAVRSLALATLEEEIGLPEVRRLLAPNPDAAASAIPLDQPLREAREAFERMYFEHHLRLESGNMTRLAEKTGLERTHLYRKLKQLGLQAGRRHEEN
;
A
#
# COMPACT_ATOMS: atom_id res chain seq x y z
N ARG A 1 13.14 -1.41 21.05
CA ARG A 1 11.76 -1.68 20.55
C ARG A 1 10.72 -1.41 21.65
N ASP A 2 11.13 -1.32 22.91
CA ASP A 2 10.24 -1.05 24.04
C ASP A 2 9.79 0.41 24.17
N ASP A 3 10.46 1.36 23.52
CA ASP A 3 10.09 2.80 23.56
C ASP A 3 9.00 3.20 22.55
N LEU A 4 8.57 2.26 21.69
CA LEU A 4 7.63 2.55 20.62
C LEU A 4 6.24 3.03 21.12
N PRO A 5 5.67 2.45 22.19
CA PRO A 5 4.43 2.96 22.79
C PRO A 5 4.54 4.44 23.20
N GLU A 6 5.64 4.82 23.85
CA GLU A 6 5.87 6.20 24.30
C GLU A 6 6.06 7.13 23.10
N LEU A 7 6.83 6.71 22.10
CA LEU A 7 7.03 7.47 20.87
C LEU A 7 5.70 7.68 20.12
N ALA A 8 4.87 6.65 19.99
CA ALA A 8 3.56 6.76 19.33
C ALA A 8 2.63 7.74 20.08
N ALA A 9 2.64 7.71 21.41
CA ALA A 9 1.88 8.65 22.23
C ALA A 9 2.39 10.09 22.08
N GLN A 10 3.71 10.30 22.09
CA GLN A 10 4.31 11.63 21.86
C GLN A 10 4.00 12.17 20.46
N VAL A 11 4.07 11.33 19.44
CA VAL A 11 3.73 11.73 18.07
C VAL A 11 2.26 12.14 17.96
N LEU A 12 1.35 11.40 18.61
CA LEU A 12 -0.05 11.75 18.66
C LEU A 12 -0.26 13.09 19.37
N LEU A 13 0.40 13.31 20.51
CA LEU A 13 0.32 14.58 21.24
C LEU A 13 0.76 15.75 20.36
N HIS A 14 1.92 15.66 19.71
CA HIS A 14 2.40 16.71 18.81
C HIS A 14 1.44 16.98 17.63
N LEU A 15 0.78 15.94 17.10
CA LEU A 15 -0.22 16.10 16.04
C LEU A 15 -1.47 16.84 16.53
N VAL A 16 -1.91 16.53 17.75
CA VAL A 16 -3.07 17.20 18.38
C VAL A 16 -2.74 18.66 18.70
N GLU A 17 -1.56 18.93 19.27
CA GLU A 17 -1.10 20.29 19.57
C GLU A 17 -0.96 21.16 18.32
N ALA A 18 -0.57 20.55 17.19
CA ALA A 18 -0.53 21.20 15.88
C ALA A 18 -1.91 21.38 15.22
N ASN A 19 -3.01 20.92 15.84
CA ASN A 19 -4.35 20.84 15.26
C ASN A 19 -4.42 20.06 13.93
N ASP A 20 -3.48 19.14 13.69
CA ASP A 20 -3.48 18.28 12.49
C ASP A 20 -4.53 17.16 12.57
N VAL A 21 -4.90 16.75 13.79
CA VAL A 21 -5.83 15.65 14.07
C VAL A 21 -6.69 15.96 15.31
N PRO A 22 -7.88 15.34 15.44
CA PRO A 22 -8.69 15.45 16.66
C PRO A 22 -7.96 14.91 17.89
N LEU A 23 -8.35 15.36 19.08
CA LEU A 23 -7.87 14.78 20.34
C LEU A 23 -8.27 13.30 20.43
N ARG A 24 -7.27 12.43 20.46
CA ARG A 24 -7.43 10.97 20.57
C ARG A 24 -6.48 10.40 21.62
N ARG A 25 -6.74 9.18 22.07
CA ARG A 25 -5.88 8.41 22.99
C ARG A 25 -5.72 6.99 22.48
N PHE A 26 -4.58 6.35 22.72
CA PHE A 26 -4.42 4.94 22.37
C PHE A 26 -4.86 4.02 23.52
N SER A 27 -5.55 2.94 23.17
CA SER A 27 -5.70 1.81 24.10
C SER A 27 -4.36 1.08 24.28
N THR A 28 -4.18 0.42 25.44
CA THR A 28 -2.98 -0.40 25.71
C THR A 28 -2.80 -1.51 24.67
N ALA A 29 -3.91 -2.08 24.17
CA ALA A 29 -3.88 -3.11 23.14
C ALA A 29 -3.40 -2.56 21.78
N ALA A 30 -3.81 -1.34 21.41
CA ALA A 30 -3.34 -0.67 20.20
C ALA A 30 -1.82 -0.41 20.23
N LEU A 31 -1.30 0.16 21.33
CA LEU A 31 0.13 0.42 21.50
C LEU A 31 0.96 -0.87 21.45
N ASN A 32 0.49 -1.92 22.10
CA ASN A 32 1.15 -3.23 22.06
C ASN A 32 1.21 -3.79 20.63
N HIS A 33 0.15 -3.60 19.83
CA HIS A 33 0.15 -4.06 18.45
C HIS A 33 1.07 -3.23 17.56
N LEU A 34 1.09 -1.90 17.70
CA LEU A 34 2.05 -1.02 17.02
C LEU A 34 3.50 -1.44 17.28
N ARG A 35 3.81 -1.89 18.50
CA ARG A 35 5.14 -2.41 18.87
C ARG A 35 5.52 -3.67 18.09
N THR A 36 4.57 -4.55 17.80
CA THR A 36 4.81 -5.81 17.07
C THR A 36 5.06 -5.60 15.58
N HIS A 37 4.69 -4.44 15.03
CA HIS A 37 4.92 -4.12 13.62
C HIS A 37 6.38 -3.72 13.35
N SER A 38 6.86 -4.00 12.14
CA SER A 38 8.21 -3.67 11.70
C SER A 38 8.16 -2.40 10.85
N TRP A 39 8.54 -1.27 11.46
CA TRP A 39 8.52 0.06 10.84
C TRP A 39 9.74 0.28 9.95
N THR A 40 9.76 -0.34 8.76
CA THR A 40 10.89 -0.29 7.83
C THR A 40 11.11 1.11 7.24
N GLY A 41 10.06 1.93 7.16
CA GLY A 41 10.12 3.35 6.81
C GLY A 41 10.47 4.27 7.99
N GLY A 42 10.80 3.72 9.15
CA GLY A 42 11.26 4.45 10.33
C GLY A 42 10.23 5.43 10.91
N TYR A 43 10.70 6.57 11.42
CA TYR A 43 9.86 7.55 12.11
C TYR A 43 8.77 8.17 11.19
N GLY A 44 9.08 8.39 9.91
CA GLY A 44 8.13 8.97 8.95
C GLY A 44 6.90 8.07 8.74
N GLU A 45 7.14 6.76 8.62
CA GLU A 45 6.08 5.75 8.52
C GLU A 45 5.23 5.70 9.79
N LEU A 46 5.86 5.68 10.98
CA LEU A 46 5.15 5.71 12.25
C LEU A 46 4.26 6.95 12.38
N ARG A 47 4.79 8.13 12.05
CA ARG A 47 4.03 9.40 12.10
C ARG A 47 2.83 9.37 11.15
N ALA A 48 3.02 8.89 9.93
CA ALA A 48 1.93 8.77 8.95
C ALA A 48 0.84 7.80 9.42
N ALA A 49 1.23 6.69 10.06
CA ALA A 49 0.30 5.71 10.61
C ALA A 49 -0.48 6.28 11.80
N VAL A 50 0.19 6.91 12.77
CA VAL A 50 -0.47 7.56 13.92
C VAL A 50 -1.46 8.63 13.47
N ARG A 51 -1.08 9.47 12.49
CA ARG A 51 -1.98 10.47 11.91
C ARG A 51 -3.20 9.82 11.26
N SER A 52 -2.99 8.78 10.45
CA SER A 52 -4.07 8.05 9.79
C SER A 52 -5.03 7.42 10.80
N LEU A 53 -4.52 6.82 11.88
CA LEU A 53 -5.34 6.26 12.96
C LEU A 53 -6.17 7.35 13.63
N ALA A 54 -5.56 8.47 14.01
CA ALA A 54 -6.27 9.54 14.71
C ALA A 54 -7.41 10.16 13.87
N LEU A 55 -7.23 10.24 12.54
CA LEU A 55 -8.23 10.72 11.59
C LEU A 55 -9.32 9.69 11.27
N ALA A 56 -8.96 8.40 11.20
CA ALA A 56 -9.88 7.34 10.82
C ALA A 56 -10.74 6.81 11.99
N THR A 57 -10.28 6.97 13.23
CA THR A 57 -11.05 6.61 14.43
C THR A 57 -12.13 7.66 14.66
N LEU A 58 -13.38 7.22 14.89
CA LEU A 58 -14.50 8.10 15.21
C LEU A 58 -14.57 8.42 16.71
N GLU A 59 -14.20 7.45 17.54
CA GLU A 59 -14.20 7.50 19.00
C GLU A 59 -12.93 8.16 19.57
N GLU A 60 -13.01 8.70 20.78
CA GLU A 60 -11.83 9.33 21.43
C GLU A 60 -10.68 8.36 21.66
N GLU A 61 -10.96 7.05 21.75
CA GLU A 61 -9.97 6.00 21.91
C GLU A 61 -9.67 5.26 20.60
N ILE A 62 -8.40 5.14 20.25
CA ILE A 62 -7.89 4.32 19.16
C ILE A 62 -7.69 2.90 19.70
N GLY A 63 -8.62 2.03 19.32
CA GLY A 63 -8.65 0.62 19.68
C GLY A 63 -7.70 -0.25 18.85
N LEU A 64 -7.54 -1.49 19.30
CA LEU A 64 -6.87 -2.53 18.52
C LEU A 64 -7.50 -2.77 17.12
N PRO A 65 -8.84 -2.76 16.94
CA PRO A 65 -9.45 -2.98 15.63
C PRO A 65 -8.97 -1.99 14.57
N GLU A 66 -8.81 -0.72 14.94
CA GLU A 66 -8.38 0.38 14.07
C GLU A 66 -6.94 0.14 13.62
N VAL A 67 -6.06 -0.21 14.57
CA VAL A 67 -4.66 -0.51 14.29
C VAL A 67 -4.54 -1.74 13.40
N ARG A 68 -5.29 -2.82 13.69
CA ARG A 68 -5.28 -4.04 12.86
C ARG A 68 -5.78 -3.77 11.45
N ARG A 69 -6.78 -2.89 11.30
CA ARG A 69 -7.32 -2.51 9.99
C ARG A 69 -6.31 -1.71 9.18
N LEU A 70 -5.60 -0.77 9.80
CA LEU A 70 -4.59 0.04 9.12
C LEU A 70 -3.33 -0.77 8.77
N LEU A 71 -2.84 -1.58 9.72
CA LEU A 71 -1.63 -2.38 9.58
C LEU A 71 -1.89 -3.77 8.97
N ALA A 72 -3.14 -4.07 8.61
CA ALA A 72 -3.43 -5.26 7.83
C ALA A 72 -2.52 -5.21 6.60
N PRO A 73 -1.74 -6.28 6.32
CA PRO A 73 -0.91 -6.30 5.14
C PRO A 73 -1.82 -6.06 3.95
N ASN A 74 -1.71 -4.87 3.35
CA ASN A 74 -2.38 -4.62 2.11
C ASN A 74 -1.70 -5.55 1.10
N PRO A 75 -2.38 -6.58 0.59
CA PRO A 75 -1.75 -7.55 -0.31
C PRO A 75 -1.11 -6.85 -1.52
N ASP A 76 -1.62 -5.67 -1.91
CA ASP A 76 -1.03 -4.86 -2.97
C ASP A 76 0.27 -4.13 -2.57
N ALA A 77 0.44 -3.72 -1.30
CA ALA A 77 1.61 -2.95 -0.88
C ALA A 77 2.84 -3.84 -0.62
N ALA A 78 2.64 -5.03 -0.04
CA ALA A 78 3.72 -6.01 0.14
C ALA A 78 4.13 -6.67 -1.20
N ALA A 79 3.20 -6.78 -2.16
CA ALA A 79 3.50 -7.23 -3.52
C ALA A 79 4.28 -6.18 -4.35
N SER A 80 4.42 -4.95 -3.86
CA SER A 80 5.04 -3.85 -4.62
C SER A 80 6.57 -3.72 -4.44
N ALA A 81 7.19 -4.51 -3.57
CA ALA A 81 8.64 -4.48 -3.38
C ALA A 81 9.32 -5.49 -4.32
N ILE A 82 10.09 -5.00 -5.30
CA ILE A 82 10.89 -5.83 -6.19
C ILE A 82 12.23 -6.13 -5.49
N PRO A 83 12.58 -7.41 -5.23
CA PRO A 83 13.89 -7.75 -4.70
C PRO A 83 15.00 -7.22 -5.61
N LEU A 84 15.99 -6.53 -5.05
CA LEU A 84 17.15 -6.04 -5.80
C LEU A 84 18.29 -7.07 -5.83
N ASP A 85 18.25 -8.07 -4.95
CA ASP A 85 19.17 -9.20 -4.90
C ASP A 85 18.72 -10.33 -5.86
N GLN A 86 18.46 -9.96 -7.11
CA GLN A 86 18.12 -10.89 -8.19
C GLN A 86 18.66 -10.35 -9.53
N PRO A 87 18.80 -11.19 -10.57
CA PRO A 87 19.26 -10.73 -11.88
C PRO A 87 18.39 -9.58 -12.42
N LEU A 88 19.02 -8.59 -13.06
CA LEU A 88 18.35 -7.39 -13.61
C LEU A 88 17.16 -7.75 -14.51
N ARG A 89 17.27 -8.85 -15.25
CA ARG A 89 16.19 -9.35 -16.10
C ARG A 89 14.94 -9.69 -15.28
N GLU A 90 15.09 -10.41 -14.19
CA GLU A 90 13.99 -10.85 -13.33
C GLU A 90 13.36 -9.66 -12.59
N ALA A 91 14.20 -8.74 -12.10
CA ALA A 91 13.73 -7.50 -11.50
C ALA A 91 12.90 -6.65 -12.48
N ARG A 92 13.35 -6.57 -13.73
CA ARG A 92 12.62 -5.88 -14.79
C ARG A 92 11.30 -6.58 -15.13
N GLU A 93 11.29 -7.90 -15.24
CA GLU A 93 10.06 -8.66 -15.50
C GLU A 93 9.05 -8.51 -14.34
N ALA A 94 9.52 -8.48 -13.09
CA ALA A 94 8.70 -8.21 -11.91
C ALA A 94 8.09 -6.79 -11.92
N PHE A 95 8.90 -5.78 -12.25
CA PHE A 95 8.43 -4.41 -12.45
C PHE A 95 7.36 -4.33 -13.52
N GLU A 96 7.65 -4.86 -14.71
CA GLU A 96 6.75 -4.81 -15.84
C GLU A 96 5.42 -5.50 -15.50
N ARG A 97 5.46 -6.66 -14.81
CA ARG A 97 4.25 -7.36 -14.36
C ARG A 97 3.38 -6.48 -13.45
N MET A 98 3.98 -5.90 -12.42
CA MET A 98 3.29 -5.02 -11.46
C MET A 98 2.70 -3.79 -12.14
N TYR A 99 3.47 -3.14 -13.02
CA TYR A 99 3.05 -1.96 -13.76
C TYR A 99 1.82 -2.24 -14.63
N PHE A 100 1.86 -3.33 -15.41
CA PHE A 100 0.73 -3.72 -16.27
C PHE A 100 -0.47 -4.19 -15.47
N GLU A 101 -0.29 -4.94 -14.39
CA GLU A 101 -1.39 -5.39 -13.52
C GLU A 101 -2.11 -4.20 -12.86
N HIS A 102 -1.35 -3.23 -12.37
CA HIS A 102 -1.89 -2.00 -11.80
C HIS A 102 -2.74 -1.22 -12.84
N HIS A 103 -2.23 -1.02 -14.05
CA HIS A 103 -2.97 -0.30 -15.09
C HIS A 103 -4.12 -1.12 -15.71
N LEU A 104 -4.01 -2.45 -15.80
CA LEU A 104 -5.12 -3.31 -16.20
C LEU A 104 -6.30 -3.17 -15.23
N ARG A 105 -6.02 -3.09 -13.93
CA ARG A 105 -7.03 -2.88 -12.89
C ARG A 105 -7.70 -1.51 -13.00
N LEU A 106 -6.91 -0.45 -13.18
CA LEU A 106 -7.42 0.92 -13.32
C LEU A 106 -8.29 1.09 -14.58
N GLU A 107 -7.85 0.53 -15.71
CA GLU A 107 -8.55 0.67 -16.99
C GLU A 107 -9.64 -0.39 -17.19
N SER A 108 -9.96 -1.19 -16.17
CA SER A 108 -10.96 -2.28 -16.23
C SER A 108 -10.74 -3.25 -17.41
N GLY A 109 -9.48 -3.50 -17.76
CA GLY A 109 -9.11 -4.36 -18.89
C GLY A 109 -9.21 -3.71 -20.28
N ASN A 110 -9.47 -2.40 -20.39
CA ASN A 110 -9.51 -1.70 -21.68
C ASN A 110 -8.11 -1.61 -22.33
N MET A 111 -7.87 -2.46 -23.32
CA MET A 111 -6.56 -2.58 -23.97
C MET A 111 -6.17 -1.36 -24.81
N THR A 112 -7.14 -0.64 -25.37
CA THR A 112 -6.86 0.58 -26.16
C THR A 112 -6.30 1.67 -25.26
N ARG A 113 -6.95 1.91 -24.10
CA ARG A 113 -6.47 2.88 -23.11
C ARG A 113 -5.13 2.46 -22.51
N LEU A 114 -4.93 1.17 -22.28
CA LEU A 114 -3.64 0.66 -21.80
C LEU A 114 -2.51 0.87 -22.82
N ALA A 115 -2.76 0.63 -24.12
CA ALA A 115 -1.80 0.87 -25.19
C ALA A 115 -1.41 2.35 -25.28
N GLU A 116 -2.39 3.25 -25.25
CA GLU A 116 -2.16 4.71 -25.24
C GLU A 116 -1.34 5.15 -24.03
N LYS A 117 -1.69 4.66 -22.84
CA LYS A 117 -1.02 5.04 -21.58
C LYS A 117 0.40 4.51 -21.47
N THR A 118 0.65 3.32 -22.01
CA THR A 118 1.98 2.69 -21.99
C THR A 118 2.85 3.07 -23.19
N GLY A 119 2.27 3.76 -24.19
CA GLY A 119 2.96 4.11 -25.44
C GLY A 119 3.33 2.89 -26.30
N LEU A 120 2.77 1.72 -25.99
CA LEU A 120 3.05 0.48 -26.70
C LEU A 120 1.96 0.22 -27.74
N GLU A 121 2.38 -0.18 -28.94
CA GLU A 121 1.44 -0.72 -29.92
C GLU A 121 0.70 -1.93 -29.36
N ARG A 122 -0.60 -2.05 -29.69
CA ARG A 122 -1.47 -3.12 -29.17
C ARG A 122 -0.88 -4.51 -29.37
N THR A 123 -0.34 -4.82 -30.54
CA THR A 123 0.27 -6.12 -30.85
C THR A 123 1.45 -6.43 -29.92
N HIS A 124 2.29 -5.43 -29.63
CA HIS A 124 3.42 -5.56 -28.72
C HIS A 124 2.97 -5.69 -27.27
N LEU A 125 1.93 -4.95 -26.88
CA LEU A 125 1.32 -5.04 -25.56
C LEU A 125 0.75 -6.43 -25.30
N TYR A 126 -0.03 -7.01 -26.21
CA TYR A 126 -0.55 -8.38 -26.06
C TYR A 126 0.56 -9.42 -25.93
N ARG A 127 1.62 -9.33 -26.75
CA ARG A 127 2.77 -10.22 -26.64
C ARG A 127 3.45 -10.08 -25.28
N LYS A 128 3.61 -8.85 -24.79
CA LYS A 128 4.24 -8.55 -23.51
C LYS A 128 3.42 -9.10 -22.33
N LEU A 129 2.11 -8.88 -22.32
CA LEU A 129 1.21 -9.41 -21.29
C LEU A 129 1.25 -10.94 -21.25
N LYS A 130 1.23 -11.59 -22.42
CA LYS A 130 1.35 -13.06 -22.53
C LYS A 130 2.69 -13.57 -21.99
N GLN A 131 3.80 -12.90 -22.29
CA GLN A 131 5.13 -13.24 -21.76
C GLN A 131 5.20 -13.10 -20.24
N LEU A 132 4.50 -12.13 -19.66
CA LEU A 132 4.46 -11.89 -18.22
C LEU A 132 3.46 -12.78 -17.48
N GLY A 133 2.66 -13.58 -18.19
CA GLY A 133 1.61 -14.44 -17.63
C GLY A 133 0.33 -13.70 -17.24
N LEU A 134 0.16 -12.45 -17.69
CA LEU A 134 -1.01 -11.62 -17.38
C LEU A 134 -2.13 -11.89 -18.37
N GLN A 135 -3.34 -12.18 -17.87
CA GLN A 135 -4.52 -12.29 -18.70
C GLN A 135 -5.12 -10.89 -18.93
N ALA A 136 -5.11 -10.45 -20.19
CA ALA A 136 -5.97 -9.34 -20.61
C ALA A 136 -7.42 -9.74 -20.30
N GLY A 137 -8.11 -8.97 -19.47
CA GLY A 137 -9.41 -9.34 -18.93
C GLY A 137 -10.36 -9.88 -20.00
N ARG A 138 -10.88 -11.10 -19.78
CA ARG A 138 -12.02 -11.60 -20.55
C ARG A 138 -13.21 -10.68 -20.27
N ARG A 139 -13.55 -9.82 -21.22
CA ARG A 139 -14.92 -9.37 -21.53
C ARG A 139 -14.89 -8.69 -22.90
N HIS A 140 -15.77 -9.17 -23.78
CA HIS A 140 -15.95 -8.85 -25.20
C HIS A 140 -14.95 -9.45 -26.20
N GLU A 141 -15.08 -10.75 -26.44
CA GLU A 141 -15.26 -11.24 -27.81
C GLU A 141 -16.73 -11.67 -27.92
N GLU A 142 -17.59 -10.75 -28.37
CA GLU A 142 -18.87 -11.07 -29.00
C GLU A 142 -18.71 -10.70 -30.48
N ASN A 143 -18.48 -11.71 -31.30
CA ASN A 143 -19.15 -11.96 -32.58
C ASN A 143 -18.58 -13.22 -33.25
#